data_AF-A0A8T1V9V6-F1
#
_entry.id   AF-A0A8T1V9V6-F1
#
_cell.length_a   1.000
_cell.length_b   1.000
_cell.length_c   1.000
_cell.angle_alpha   90.00
_cell.angle_beta   90.00
_cell.angle_gamma   90.00
#
_symmetry.space_group_name_H-M   'P 1'
#
loop_
_entity.id
_entity.type
_entity.pdbx_description
1 polymer ?
#
loop_
_entity_poly.entity_id
_entity_poly.type
_entity_poly.pdbx_seq_one_letter_code
_entity_poly.pdbx_strand_id
1 'polypeptide(L)'
;MRTASLLLLAASLPVALVAGTASQLDYPACAVNHAPQYFCCDLGDPEGSDVSNGLVYTRYNKPQGDGYSNYYDEGWEKSRQVNYDPDGDVSLYAPGTPSYVYGEADRTCRLHDVAVDGAVVSSLQCTFAADSDGMYTQNTSLAEDATDTSVFWTSTPNPRNNNASLPIGAVCRSLMLDDGTVNATAQSLCTSASSASVYRFNSFTETPLVVVYAIYAVCFVSLALWAALRSMLGVHQASDSAAPLMSIADGDKKLLDHRGGPETPGIKTSATRPSLADRPSEVQLRNSTEDVVQTGFADSAVGYVVFGYFVLMTVLLNIPIILTIRDNQGKLATDTYAAWFNPTTVVIKVFISLWVIATVWFVLVVVYRFKLLNFFRFPTALDTCTRVLMFKPEVTETMLTDRSGVAQMVLKVESFLFPHSRQGVEETVTVHTSAEGARYLEFQHLRYTFDEVEGKFIPGSVVLPGSFDKILSDSQGLTSDEHARRLDIVGRNAIEVEMPSWATSVVDEFFSFFYIYQLACYFVWYYFT
;
A
#
# COMPACT_ATOMS: atom_id res chain seq x y z
N MET A 1 18.78 15.93 -20.90
CA MET A 1 19.29 16.09 -19.51
C MET A 1 18.32 16.84 -18.60
N ARG A 2 17.04 16.42 -18.50
CA ARG A 2 16.05 17.01 -17.55
C ARG A 2 15.13 15.97 -16.88
N THR A 3 15.39 14.68 -17.07
CA THR A 3 14.56 13.57 -16.55
C THR A 3 15.04 12.99 -15.22
N ALA A 4 16.13 13.52 -14.64
CA ALA A 4 16.69 13.02 -13.37
C ALA A 4 16.09 13.69 -12.10
N SER A 5 15.23 14.71 -12.24
CA SER A 5 14.80 15.55 -11.11
C SER A 5 13.47 15.14 -10.47
N LEU A 6 12.73 14.16 -11.01
CA LEU A 6 11.39 13.80 -10.53
C LEU A 6 11.33 12.57 -9.61
N LEU A 7 12.38 11.75 -9.55
CA LEU A 7 12.51 10.67 -8.58
C LEU A 7 12.97 11.13 -7.19
N LEU A 8 13.35 12.41 -7.05
CA LEU A 8 13.78 13.00 -5.78
C LEU A 8 12.70 13.80 -5.05
N LEU A 9 11.55 14.10 -5.67
CA LEU A 9 10.48 14.87 -5.00
C LEU A 9 9.51 14.01 -4.18
N ALA A 10 9.52 12.69 -4.33
CA ALA A 10 8.79 11.78 -3.43
C ALA A 10 9.65 11.29 -2.25
N ALA A 11 10.95 11.60 -2.23
CA ALA A 11 11.90 11.21 -1.18
C ALA A 11 12.24 12.36 -0.20
N SER A 12 11.61 13.52 -0.34
CA SER A 12 11.72 14.63 0.61
C SER A 12 10.39 14.86 1.32
N LEU A 13 9.89 13.83 2.01
CA LEU A 13 9.24 14.15 3.27
C LEU A 13 10.34 14.80 4.11
N PRO A 14 10.16 16.04 4.61
CA PRO A 14 11.08 16.52 5.62
C PRO A 14 11.10 15.42 6.68
N VAL A 15 12.30 14.91 6.99
CA VAL A 15 12.56 14.38 8.31
C VAL A 15 12.26 15.58 9.20
N ALA A 16 11.00 15.75 9.56
CA ALA A 16 10.63 16.57 10.67
C ALA A 16 11.49 16.00 11.76
N LEU A 17 12.49 16.78 12.18
CA LEU A 17 13.12 16.61 13.48
C LEU A 17 11.94 16.29 14.39
N VAL A 18 11.85 15.03 14.80
CA VAL A 18 10.79 14.57 15.69
C VAL A 18 11.04 15.41 16.92
N ALA A 19 10.30 16.52 17.03
CA ALA A 19 10.29 17.31 18.24
C ALA A 19 10.04 16.30 19.34
N GLY A 20 10.91 16.30 20.37
CA GLY A 20 10.74 15.44 21.52
C GLY A 20 9.26 15.47 21.90
N THR A 21 8.67 14.28 22.05
CA THR A 21 7.25 14.14 22.38
C THR A 21 6.92 15.11 23.50
N ALA A 22 5.89 15.94 23.31
CA ALA A 22 5.41 16.83 24.36
C ALA A 22 5.24 16.00 25.63
N SER A 23 5.92 16.41 26.70
CA SER A 23 5.79 15.79 28.01
C SER A 23 4.35 15.96 28.48
N GLN A 24 3.83 15.02 29.26
CA GLN A 24 2.51 15.20 29.89
C GLN A 24 2.44 16.48 30.73
N LEU A 25 3.60 16.91 31.25
CA LEU A 25 3.78 18.16 31.98
C LEU A 25 3.54 19.41 31.12
N ASP A 26 3.69 19.32 29.80
CA ASP A 26 3.52 20.44 28.86
C ASP A 26 2.04 20.81 28.66
N TYR A 27 1.11 19.98 29.14
CA TYR A 27 -0.33 20.21 29.03
C TYR A 27 -0.90 20.73 30.36
N PRO A 28 -1.32 22.01 30.44
CA PRO A 28 -1.78 22.63 31.69
C PRO A 28 -2.96 21.91 32.36
N ALA A 29 -3.84 21.28 31.57
CA ALA A 29 -5.00 20.51 32.02
C ALA A 29 -4.70 19.01 32.23
N CYS A 30 -3.42 18.60 32.28
CA CYS A 30 -3.07 17.22 32.60
C CYS A 30 -3.17 16.97 34.11
N ALA A 31 -3.80 15.87 34.53
CA ALA A 31 -3.99 15.56 35.95
C ALA A 31 -2.69 15.51 36.78
N VAL A 32 -1.55 15.22 36.14
CA VAL A 32 -0.20 15.24 36.75
C VAL A 32 0.17 16.64 37.27
N ASN A 33 -0.37 17.70 36.67
CA ASN A 33 -0.11 19.09 37.06
C ASN A 33 -1.00 19.57 38.22
N HIS A 34 -1.95 18.75 38.69
CA HIS A 34 -2.94 19.11 39.71
C HIS A 34 -2.79 18.31 41.01
N ALA A 35 -1.58 18.35 41.59
CA ALA A 35 -1.23 17.77 42.89
C ALA A 35 -1.63 16.28 43.07
N PRO A 36 -1.08 15.36 42.24
CA PRO A 36 -1.24 13.93 42.46
C PRO A 36 -0.62 13.49 43.79
N GLN A 37 -1.25 12.52 44.45
CA GLN A 37 -0.72 11.87 45.65
C GLN A 37 -0.14 10.51 45.28
N TYR A 38 1.06 10.22 45.75
CA TYR A 38 1.75 8.96 45.46
C TYR A 38 1.77 8.05 46.69
N PHE A 39 1.48 6.78 46.48
CA PHE A 39 1.47 5.74 47.50
C PHE A 39 2.39 4.61 47.08
N CYS A 40 3.24 4.15 47.98
CA CYS A 40 4.06 2.97 47.80
C CYS A 40 3.40 1.78 48.49
N CYS A 41 3.02 0.75 47.73
CA CYS A 41 2.46 -0.48 48.25
C CYS A 41 3.51 -1.59 48.25
N ASP A 42 3.82 -2.12 49.43
CA ASP A 42 4.70 -3.27 49.60
C ASP A 42 3.91 -4.57 49.35
N LEU A 43 4.27 -5.29 48.29
CA LEU A 43 3.63 -6.52 47.81
C LEU A 43 4.20 -7.80 48.46
N GLY A 44 5.18 -7.66 49.36
CA GLY A 44 5.89 -8.78 49.97
C GLY A 44 7.05 -9.30 49.13
N ASP A 45 7.69 -10.35 49.64
CA ASP A 45 8.87 -10.97 49.04
C ASP A 45 8.46 -12.01 47.99
N PRO A 46 8.99 -11.96 46.76
CA PRO A 46 8.75 -13.00 45.77
C PRO A 46 9.42 -14.31 46.17
N GLU A 47 8.84 -15.44 45.75
CA GLU A 47 9.31 -16.78 46.10
C GLU A 47 10.82 -16.96 45.78
N GLY A 48 11.65 -17.08 46.82
CA GLY A 48 13.12 -17.22 46.69
C GLY A 48 13.94 -15.93 46.74
N SER A 49 13.34 -14.79 47.08
CA SER A 49 14.01 -13.49 47.30
C SER A 49 13.81 -12.99 48.72
N ASP A 50 14.81 -12.31 49.29
CA ASP A 50 14.70 -11.60 50.59
C ASP A 50 14.40 -10.09 50.40
N VAL A 51 14.05 -9.68 49.17
CA VAL A 51 13.79 -8.28 48.81
C VAL A 51 12.32 -8.13 48.40
N SER A 52 11.60 -7.29 49.15
CA SER A 52 10.19 -7.04 48.92
C SER A 52 9.96 -6.13 47.71
N ASN A 53 8.87 -6.39 46.98
CA ASN A 53 8.49 -5.64 45.80
C ASN A 53 7.57 -4.48 46.16
N GLY A 54 8.00 -3.25 45.88
CA GLY A 54 7.14 -2.06 46.01
C GLY A 54 6.44 -1.69 44.70
N LEU A 55 5.19 -1.23 44.74
CA LEU A 55 4.50 -0.71 43.56
C LEU A 55 3.92 0.68 43.84
N VAL A 56 4.12 1.61 42.91
CA VAL A 56 3.63 2.99 43.07
C VAL A 56 2.21 3.09 42.52
N TYR A 57 1.29 3.46 43.41
CA TYR A 57 -0.07 3.88 43.08
C TYR A 57 -0.13 5.40 43.09
N THR A 58 -0.79 5.97 42.09
CA THR A 58 -1.02 7.41 42.00
C THR A 58 -2.51 7.70 42.13
N ARG A 59 -2.85 8.56 43.09
CA ARG A 59 -4.18 9.09 43.29
C ARG A 59 -4.26 10.49 42.70
N TYR A 60 -5.16 10.65 41.75
CA TYR A 60 -5.54 11.95 41.21
C TYR A 60 -6.82 12.42 41.88
N ASN A 61 -6.82 13.67 42.33
CA ASN A 61 -8.02 14.34 42.79
C ASN A 61 -8.51 15.27 41.69
N LYS A 62 -9.82 15.28 41.45
CA LYS A 62 -10.47 16.19 40.52
C LYS A 62 -10.22 17.63 40.99
N PRO A 63 -9.54 18.47 40.20
CA PRO A 63 -9.24 19.83 40.63
C PRO A 63 -10.52 20.66 40.73
N GLN A 64 -10.66 21.42 41.82
CA GLN A 64 -11.76 22.36 42.03
C GLN A 64 -11.23 23.81 41.97
N GLY A 65 -11.80 24.66 41.11
CA GLY A 65 -11.41 26.07 40.95
C GLY A 65 -11.57 26.61 39.54
N ASP A 66 -11.38 27.93 39.36
CA ASP A 66 -11.60 28.62 38.09
C ASP A 66 -10.42 28.45 37.11
N GLY A 67 -10.72 28.00 35.88
CA GLY A 67 -9.79 27.96 34.74
C GLY A 67 -9.90 26.69 33.90
N TYR A 68 -9.84 25.51 34.55
CA TYR A 68 -9.82 24.20 33.85
C TYR A 68 -10.84 23.18 34.37
N SER A 69 -11.59 23.48 35.44
CA SER A 69 -12.60 22.58 36.05
C SER A 69 -13.57 22.00 35.03
N ASN A 70 -14.07 22.82 34.10
CA ASN A 70 -14.99 22.40 33.05
C ASN A 70 -14.41 21.29 32.14
N TYR A 71 -13.09 21.29 31.85
CA TYR A 71 -12.46 20.21 31.07
C TYR A 71 -12.40 18.90 31.86
N TYR A 72 -12.24 18.98 33.19
CA TYR A 72 -12.28 17.81 34.06
C TYR A 72 -13.71 17.28 34.23
N ASP A 73 -14.71 18.17 34.32
CA ASP A 73 -16.13 17.83 34.35
C ASP A 73 -16.53 17.07 33.08
N GLU A 74 -16.26 17.63 31.90
CA GLU A 74 -16.52 16.99 30.61
C GLU A 74 -15.75 15.66 30.46
N GLY A 75 -14.52 15.61 30.97
CA GLY A 75 -13.70 14.41 30.99
C GLY A 75 -14.33 13.29 31.82
N TRP A 76 -14.84 13.62 33.00
CA TRP A 76 -15.40 12.65 33.96
C TRP A 76 -16.74 12.06 33.52
N GLU A 77 -17.54 12.86 32.80
CA GLU A 77 -18.84 12.44 32.24
C GLU A 77 -18.71 11.54 31.00
N LYS A 78 -17.54 11.52 30.35
CA LYS A 78 -17.30 10.62 29.21
C LYS A 78 -17.14 9.17 29.67
N SER A 79 -17.79 8.25 28.95
CA SER A 79 -17.63 6.82 29.18
C SER A 79 -16.17 6.38 29.05
N ARG A 80 -15.81 5.35 29.81
CA ARG A 80 -14.50 4.73 29.89
C ARG A 80 -14.64 3.24 29.73
N GLN A 81 -13.62 2.62 29.18
CA GLN A 81 -13.52 1.18 29.03
C GLN A 81 -12.24 0.75 29.74
N VAL A 82 -12.31 -0.28 30.58
CA VAL A 82 -11.11 -0.81 31.24
C VAL A 82 -10.37 -1.66 30.21
N ASN A 83 -9.16 -1.25 29.88
CA ASN A 83 -8.27 -2.02 29.03
C ASN A 83 -7.68 -3.18 29.83
N TYR A 84 -8.36 -4.33 29.82
CA TYR A 84 -8.00 -5.54 30.56
C TYR A 84 -8.28 -6.79 29.72
N ASP A 85 -7.28 -7.66 29.61
CA ASP A 85 -7.42 -9.01 29.05
C ASP A 85 -7.52 -10.04 30.21
N PRO A 86 -8.48 -10.99 30.19
CA PRO A 86 -8.57 -12.06 31.18
C PRO A 86 -7.29 -12.92 31.32
N ASP A 87 -6.41 -12.94 30.32
CA ASP A 87 -5.11 -13.62 30.41
C ASP A 87 -4.04 -12.82 31.19
N GLY A 88 -4.40 -11.64 31.74
CA GLY A 88 -3.55 -10.82 32.61
C GLY A 88 -2.78 -9.70 31.89
N ASP A 89 -2.94 -9.59 30.57
CA ASP A 89 -2.26 -8.58 29.76
C ASP A 89 -3.09 -7.29 29.60
N VAL A 90 -2.42 -6.14 29.65
CA VAL A 90 -3.05 -4.83 29.41
C VAL A 90 -3.04 -4.55 27.90
N SER A 91 -4.07 -5.01 27.19
CA SER A 91 -4.23 -4.73 25.75
C SER A 91 -4.73 -3.29 25.49
N LEU A 92 -4.35 -2.69 24.36
CA LEU A 92 -4.70 -1.29 24.06
C LEU A 92 -6.21 -1.08 23.88
N TYR A 93 -6.94 -2.12 23.46
CA TYR A 93 -8.39 -2.13 23.26
C TYR A 93 -8.90 -3.58 23.38
N ALA A 94 -9.83 -3.84 24.30
CA ALA A 94 -10.53 -5.11 24.39
C ALA A 94 -12.01 -4.87 24.07
N PRO A 95 -12.51 -5.15 22.85
CA PRO A 95 -13.88 -4.78 22.44
C PRO A 95 -14.99 -5.45 23.28
N GLY A 96 -14.66 -6.52 24.02
CA GLY A 96 -15.59 -7.17 24.95
C GLY A 96 -15.73 -6.48 26.32
N THR A 97 -14.80 -5.60 26.71
CA THR A 97 -14.84 -4.98 28.04
C THR A 97 -15.96 -3.95 28.14
N PRO A 98 -16.73 -3.91 29.23
CA PRO A 98 -17.87 -3.02 29.33
C PRO A 98 -17.44 -1.57 29.59
N SER A 99 -18.20 -0.62 29.03
CA SER A 99 -17.98 0.81 29.26
C SER A 99 -18.72 1.30 30.50
N TYR A 100 -18.10 2.18 31.29
CA TYR A 100 -18.66 2.78 32.50
C TYR A 100 -18.41 4.30 32.57
N VAL A 101 -19.16 5.02 33.41
CA VAL A 101 -19.01 6.47 33.63
C VAL A 101 -18.68 6.71 35.09
N TYR A 102 -17.77 7.65 35.39
CA TYR A 102 -17.48 7.99 36.77
C TYR A 102 -18.68 8.70 37.42
N GLY A 103 -19.11 8.18 38.58
CA GLY A 103 -20.25 8.71 39.33
C GLY A 103 -21.57 7.98 39.13
N GLU A 104 -21.63 7.05 38.19
CA GLU A 104 -22.70 6.05 38.12
C GLU A 104 -22.27 4.82 38.94
N ALA A 105 -22.58 4.85 40.25
CA ALA A 105 -22.20 3.78 41.18
C ALA A 105 -22.80 2.41 40.80
N ASP A 106 -23.96 2.38 40.14
CA ASP A 106 -24.61 1.18 39.64
C ASP A 106 -23.96 0.62 38.37
N ARG A 107 -23.15 1.43 37.67
CA ARG A 107 -22.47 1.10 36.43
C ARG A 107 -21.00 1.46 36.48
N THR A 108 -20.25 0.87 37.42
CA THR A 108 -18.80 1.10 37.57
C THR A 108 -18.02 -0.21 37.50
N CYS A 109 -16.86 -0.16 36.85
CA CYS A 109 -15.88 -1.23 36.82
C CYS A 109 -14.55 -0.76 37.43
N ARG A 110 -13.86 -1.64 38.16
CA ARG A 110 -12.59 -1.38 38.82
C ARG A 110 -11.67 -2.59 38.67
N LEU A 111 -10.38 -2.34 38.47
CA LEU A 111 -9.36 -3.36 38.53
C LEU A 111 -9.11 -3.72 40.00
N HIS A 112 -9.41 -4.95 40.38
CA HIS A 112 -9.22 -5.49 41.70
C HIS A 112 -7.88 -6.21 41.78
N ASP A 113 -6.94 -5.58 42.48
CA ASP A 113 -5.57 -6.05 42.62
C ASP A 113 -5.40 -6.83 43.94
N VAL A 114 -4.77 -8.00 43.88
CA VAL A 114 -4.40 -8.81 45.05
C VAL A 114 -2.89 -9.03 45.03
N ALA A 115 -2.21 -8.74 46.14
CA ALA A 115 -0.80 -9.02 46.28
C ALA A 115 -0.60 -10.50 46.65
N VAL A 116 0.10 -11.24 45.80
CA VAL A 116 0.44 -12.66 46.01
C VAL A 116 1.91 -12.84 45.65
N ASP A 117 2.72 -13.32 46.59
CA ASP A 117 4.14 -13.68 46.40
C ASP A 117 4.96 -12.62 45.64
N GLY A 118 4.87 -11.35 46.07
CA GLY A 118 5.61 -10.25 45.47
C GLY A 118 5.11 -9.79 44.09
N ALA A 119 3.99 -10.31 43.60
CA ALA A 119 3.34 -9.91 42.36
C ALA A 119 1.89 -9.43 42.60
N VAL A 120 1.34 -8.68 41.63
CA VAL A 120 -0.07 -8.28 41.63
C VAL A 120 -0.84 -9.17 40.68
N VAL A 121 -1.86 -9.85 41.20
CA VAL A 121 -2.87 -10.52 40.38
C VAL A 121 -4.06 -9.58 40.26
N SER A 122 -4.34 -9.13 39.05
CA SER A 122 -5.43 -8.22 38.74
C SER A 122 -6.64 -9.00 38.24
N SER A 123 -7.84 -8.58 38.65
CA SER A 123 -9.12 -9.10 38.15
C SER A 123 -10.08 -7.96 37.90
N LEU A 124 -10.86 -8.01 36.82
CA LEU A 124 -11.85 -6.96 36.54
C LEU A 124 -13.15 -7.22 37.32
N GLN A 125 -13.51 -6.31 38.22
CA GLN A 125 -14.78 -6.36 38.95
C GLN A 125 -15.72 -5.25 38.47
N CYS A 126 -16.98 -5.59 38.23
CA CYS A 126 -18.01 -4.66 37.79
C CYS A 126 -19.30 -4.81 38.62
N THR A 127 -20.04 -3.74 38.81
CA THR A 127 -21.30 -3.75 39.58
C THR A 127 -22.47 -4.42 38.85
N PHE A 128 -22.47 -4.36 37.53
CA PHE A 128 -23.62 -4.72 36.67
C PHE A 128 -23.39 -5.96 35.79
N ALA A 129 -22.16 -6.48 35.76
CA ALA A 129 -21.76 -7.47 34.77
C ALA A 129 -22.00 -8.88 35.32
N ALA A 130 -22.68 -9.74 34.57
CA ALA A 130 -23.05 -11.08 35.02
C ALA A 130 -21.81 -12.01 35.02
N ASP A 131 -21.72 -12.88 36.03
CA ASP A 131 -20.62 -13.83 36.27
C ASP A 131 -20.49 -14.94 35.19
N SER A 132 -21.14 -14.79 34.03
CA SER A 132 -21.32 -15.84 33.02
C SER A 132 -20.18 -15.97 32.02
N ASP A 133 -19.37 -14.92 31.82
CA ASP A 133 -18.40 -14.86 30.71
C ASP A 133 -16.93 -15.04 31.15
N GLY A 134 -16.66 -15.25 32.45
CA GLY A 134 -15.30 -15.47 32.98
C GLY A 134 -14.33 -14.29 32.87
N MET A 135 -14.70 -13.22 32.16
CA MET A 135 -13.88 -12.03 31.90
C MET A 135 -13.97 -10.96 33.00
N TYR A 136 -15.07 -10.92 33.75
CA TYR A 136 -15.28 -10.02 34.87
C TYR A 136 -16.16 -10.66 35.95
N THR A 137 -15.95 -10.27 37.21
CA THR A 137 -16.72 -10.78 38.35
C THR A 137 -17.71 -9.73 38.85
N GLN A 138 -18.92 -10.16 39.18
CA GLN A 138 -19.92 -9.25 39.74
C GLN A 138 -19.57 -8.90 41.19
N ASN A 139 -19.38 -7.62 41.49
CA ASN A 139 -19.22 -7.15 42.87
C ASN A 139 -20.11 -5.92 43.12
N THR A 140 -21.19 -6.12 43.87
CA THR A 140 -22.15 -5.07 44.19
C THR A 140 -21.66 -4.12 45.29
N SER A 141 -20.69 -4.52 46.12
CA SER A 141 -20.12 -3.64 47.15
C SER A 141 -19.27 -2.52 46.53
N LEU A 142 -18.83 -2.68 45.28
CA LEU A 142 -18.08 -1.65 44.55
C LEU A 142 -18.90 -0.36 44.39
N ALA A 143 -20.23 -0.43 44.38
CA ALA A 143 -21.11 0.74 44.30
C ALA A 143 -20.95 1.67 45.52
N GLU A 144 -20.70 1.11 46.71
CA GLU A 144 -20.50 1.91 47.93
C GLU A 144 -19.17 2.68 47.88
N ASP A 145 -18.12 2.02 47.37
CA ASP A 145 -16.77 2.58 47.21
C ASP A 145 -16.61 3.49 45.97
N ALA A 146 -17.59 3.51 45.07
CA ALA A 146 -17.61 4.31 43.84
C ALA A 146 -18.37 5.63 44.00
N THR A 147 -18.83 5.95 45.21
CA THR A 147 -19.57 7.19 45.52
C THR A 147 -18.71 8.45 45.48
N ASP A 148 -17.40 8.32 45.69
CA ASP A 148 -16.45 9.44 45.57
C ASP A 148 -16.04 9.64 44.11
N THR A 149 -16.76 10.53 43.44
CA THR A 149 -16.51 10.91 42.04
C THR A 149 -15.35 11.88 41.90
N SER A 150 -14.69 12.29 42.99
CA SER A 150 -13.59 13.25 42.92
C SER A 150 -12.22 12.59 42.81
N VAL A 151 -12.14 11.25 42.87
CA VAL A 151 -10.87 10.53 43.00
C VAL A 151 -10.71 9.49 41.91
N PHE A 152 -9.51 9.41 41.36
CA PHE A 152 -9.12 8.38 40.40
C PHE A 152 -7.76 7.79 40.76
N TRP A 153 -7.64 6.47 40.65
CA TRP A 153 -6.45 5.72 41.00
C TRP A 153 -5.86 5.05 39.75
N THR A 154 -4.54 5.12 39.63
CA THR A 154 -3.75 4.40 38.63
C THR A 154 -2.56 3.74 39.30
N SER A 155 -1.99 2.73 38.65
CA SER A 155 -0.77 2.05 39.08
C SER A 155 0.19 1.94 37.89
N THR A 156 1.49 1.82 38.15
CA THR A 156 2.53 1.65 37.11
C THR A 156 2.27 0.55 36.06
N PRO A 157 1.83 -0.67 36.43
CA PRO A 157 1.49 -1.71 35.46
C PRO A 157 0.19 -1.41 34.67
N ASN A 158 -0.55 -0.36 35.07
CA ASN A 158 -1.80 0.08 34.45
C ASN A 158 -1.66 1.53 33.91
N PRO A 159 -0.93 1.72 32.80
CA PRO A 159 -0.51 3.05 32.34
C PRO A 159 -1.61 3.88 31.65
N ARG A 160 -2.86 3.42 31.52
CA ARG A 160 -3.88 4.07 30.67
C ARG A 160 -5.27 4.23 31.30
N ASN A 161 -5.30 4.79 32.51
CA ASN A 161 -6.51 5.32 33.13
C ASN A 161 -7.57 4.26 33.55
N ASN A 162 -7.18 3.01 33.81
CA ASN A 162 -8.13 2.09 34.44
C ASN A 162 -8.22 2.42 35.94
N ASN A 163 -9.44 2.53 36.46
CA ASN A 163 -9.72 2.75 37.88
C ASN A 163 -9.15 1.58 38.68
N ALA A 164 -7.99 1.76 39.30
CA ALA A 164 -7.31 0.73 40.08
C ALA A 164 -7.74 0.76 41.55
N SER A 165 -7.68 -0.37 42.26
CA SER A 165 -7.73 -0.40 43.73
C SER A 165 -6.33 -0.55 44.32
N LEU A 166 -6.14 -0.15 45.58
CA LEU A 166 -4.97 -0.59 46.33
C LEU A 166 -4.99 -2.13 46.45
N PRO A 167 -3.82 -2.80 46.39
CA PRO A 167 -3.77 -4.25 46.42
C PRO A 167 -4.12 -4.79 47.80
N ILE A 168 -5.01 -5.77 47.87
CA ILE A 168 -5.33 -6.45 49.13
C ILE A 168 -4.14 -7.33 49.52
N GLY A 169 -3.76 -7.27 50.80
CA GLY A 169 -2.59 -7.99 51.33
C GLY A 169 -1.29 -7.19 51.30
N ALA A 170 -1.28 -6.03 50.62
CA ALA A 170 -0.12 -5.14 50.59
C ALA A 170 -0.17 -4.07 51.69
N VAL A 171 1.01 -3.63 52.13
CA VAL A 171 1.13 -2.49 53.07
C VAL A 171 1.45 -1.22 52.30
N CYS A 172 0.45 -0.35 52.14
CA CYS A 172 0.59 0.90 51.40
C CYS A 172 0.93 2.09 52.33
N ARG A 173 1.95 2.88 51.95
CA ARG A 173 2.40 4.09 52.66
C ARG A 173 2.39 5.30 51.73
N SER A 174 2.01 6.47 52.25
CA SER A 174 2.10 7.73 51.49
C SER A 174 3.56 8.10 51.25
N LEU A 175 3.88 8.53 50.02
CA LEU A 175 5.18 9.08 49.62
C LEU A 175 5.20 10.62 49.66
N MET A 176 4.11 11.24 50.12
CA MET A 176 4.00 12.69 50.27
C MET A 176 4.72 13.14 51.54
N LEU A 177 5.54 14.18 51.42
CA LEU A 177 6.15 14.90 52.54
C LEU A 177 5.12 15.85 53.18
N ASP A 178 5.40 16.30 54.41
CA ASP A 178 4.52 17.23 55.15
C ASP A 178 4.34 18.59 54.44
N ASP A 179 5.23 18.93 53.51
CA ASP A 179 5.17 20.13 52.66
C ASP A 179 4.36 19.93 51.36
N GLY A 180 3.79 18.73 51.16
CA GLY A 180 3.02 18.37 49.96
C GLY A 180 3.87 18.01 48.74
N THR A 181 5.19 17.97 48.85
CA THR A 181 6.08 17.50 47.78
C THR A 181 6.26 15.98 47.85
N VAL A 182 6.69 15.37 46.74
CA VAL A 182 6.93 13.92 46.69
C VAL A 182 8.32 13.62 47.19
N ASN A 183 8.45 12.66 48.10
CA ASN A 183 9.75 12.14 48.50
C ASN A 183 10.35 11.32 47.35
N ALA A 184 11.09 11.99 46.46
CA ALA A 184 11.70 11.38 45.28
C ALA A 184 12.63 10.20 45.63
N THR A 185 13.31 10.24 46.79
CA THR A 185 14.17 9.13 47.23
C THR A 185 13.35 7.90 47.62
N ALA A 186 12.29 8.07 48.40
CA ALA A 186 11.39 6.98 48.76
C ALA A 186 10.59 6.45 47.55
N GLN A 187 10.24 7.33 46.61
CA GLN A 187 9.61 6.94 45.35
C GLN A 187 10.55 6.10 44.47
N SER A 188 11.84 6.48 44.38
CA SER A 188 12.84 5.71 43.63
C SER A 188 13.18 4.36 44.26
N LEU A 189 12.97 4.21 45.57
CA LEU A 189 13.14 2.95 46.30
C LEU A 189 11.88 2.07 46.21
N CYS A 190 10.72 2.66 45.92
CA CYS A 190 9.46 1.96 45.73
C CYS A 190 9.34 1.44 44.29
N THR A 191 10.21 0.53 43.92
CA THR A 191 10.17 -0.12 42.62
C THR A 191 10.01 -1.61 42.81
N SER A 192 9.16 -2.22 42.00
CA SER A 192 8.97 -3.65 42.01
C SER A 192 10.24 -4.25 41.40
N ALA A 193 10.76 -5.35 41.92
CA ALA A 193 11.68 -6.21 41.16
C ALA A 193 10.98 -6.90 39.97
N SER A 194 9.85 -6.34 39.50
CA SER A 194 9.42 -6.48 38.12
C SER A 194 10.57 -5.93 37.28
N SER A 195 11.38 -6.85 36.79
CA SER A 195 12.37 -6.59 35.76
C SER A 195 11.75 -5.67 34.73
N ALA A 196 12.33 -4.49 34.53
CA ALA A 196 11.92 -3.57 33.46
C ALA A 196 11.65 -4.41 32.21
N SER A 197 10.44 -4.35 31.67
CA SER A 197 10.01 -5.18 30.54
C SER A 197 11.08 -5.14 29.46
N VAL A 198 11.78 -6.26 29.30
CA VAL A 198 12.89 -6.33 28.34
C VAL A 198 12.25 -6.54 26.98
N TYR A 199 12.13 -5.44 26.24
CA TYR A 199 11.72 -5.49 24.84
C TYR A 199 12.91 -5.91 23.99
N ARG A 200 12.63 -6.72 22.96
CA ARG A 200 13.68 -7.16 22.04
C ARG A 200 14.22 -6.00 21.19
N PHE A 201 13.35 -5.08 20.80
CA PHE A 201 13.63 -3.91 19.99
C PHE A 201 13.17 -2.63 20.70
N ASN A 202 14.12 -1.80 21.10
CA ASN A 202 13.90 -0.47 21.65
C ASN A 202 14.16 0.65 20.62
N SER A 203 14.90 0.35 19.55
CA SER A 203 15.29 1.33 18.53
C SER A 203 15.28 0.75 17.10
N PHE A 204 15.14 1.62 16.10
CA PHE A 204 15.13 1.27 14.66
C PHE A 204 16.50 0.87 14.10
N THR A 205 17.54 0.86 14.92
CA THR A 205 18.95 0.70 14.50
C THR A 205 19.52 -0.67 14.82
N GLU A 206 18.70 -1.57 15.36
CA GLU A 206 19.16 -2.85 15.85
C GLU A 206 19.48 -3.80 14.69
N THR A 207 20.54 -4.60 14.87
CA THR A 207 21.15 -5.42 13.83
C THR A 207 20.17 -6.27 13.01
N PRO A 208 19.19 -6.99 13.58
CA PRO A 208 18.27 -7.79 12.77
C PRO A 208 17.32 -6.94 11.92
N LEU A 209 16.93 -5.73 12.37
CA LEU A 209 16.12 -4.80 11.57
C LEU A 209 16.94 -4.20 10.44
N VAL A 210 18.20 -3.87 10.70
CA VAL A 210 19.14 -3.38 9.66
C VAL A 210 19.35 -4.43 8.57
N VAL A 211 19.42 -5.72 8.91
CA VAL A 211 19.50 -6.81 7.93
C VAL A 211 18.25 -6.83 7.04
N VAL A 212 17.05 -6.70 7.62
CA VAL A 212 15.80 -6.62 6.84
C VAL A 212 15.83 -5.41 5.90
N TYR A 213 16.21 -4.24 6.38
CA TYR A 213 16.35 -3.05 5.55
C TYR A 213 17.38 -3.22 4.42
N ALA A 214 18.50 -3.91 4.69
CA ALA A 214 19.51 -4.20 3.69
C ALA A 214 18.97 -5.14 2.59
N ILE A 215 18.17 -6.15 2.95
CA ILE A 215 17.54 -7.06 1.97
C ILE A 215 16.59 -6.29 1.04
N TYR A 216 15.76 -5.39 1.59
CA TYR A 216 14.90 -4.53 0.78
C TYR A 216 15.72 -3.52 -0.04
N ALA A 217 16.80 -2.96 0.51
CA ALA A 217 17.69 -2.06 -0.23
C ALA A 217 18.33 -2.74 -1.44
N VAL A 218 18.70 -4.02 -1.33
CA VAL A 218 19.20 -4.82 -2.45
C VAL A 218 18.16 -4.92 -3.57
N CYS A 219 16.86 -4.93 -3.25
CA CYS A 219 15.79 -4.88 -4.26
C CYS A 219 15.85 -3.60 -5.07
N PHE A 220 15.89 -2.44 -4.42
CA PHE A 220 16.01 -1.15 -5.10
C PHE A 220 17.30 -1.03 -5.92
N VAL A 221 18.42 -1.51 -5.38
CA VAL A 221 19.70 -1.55 -6.11
C VAL A 221 19.61 -2.45 -7.34
N SER A 222 19.00 -3.64 -7.22
CA SER A 222 18.82 -4.55 -8.36
C SER A 222 17.95 -3.94 -9.47
N LEU A 223 16.89 -3.21 -9.10
CA LEU A 223 16.03 -2.49 -10.04
C LEU A 223 16.78 -1.34 -10.74
N ALA A 224 17.59 -0.59 -9.98
CA ALA A 224 18.40 0.50 -10.52
C ALA A 224 19.49 -0.01 -11.48
N LEU A 225 20.18 -1.11 -11.10
CA LEU A 225 21.17 -1.77 -11.95
C LEU A 225 20.51 -2.34 -13.22
N TRP A 226 19.34 -2.95 -13.10
CA TRP A 226 18.57 -3.42 -14.24
C TRP A 226 18.15 -2.27 -15.17
N ALA A 227 17.66 -1.16 -14.61
CA ALA A 227 17.30 0.02 -15.39
C ALA A 227 18.53 0.60 -16.14
N ALA A 228 19.68 0.68 -15.48
CA ALA A 228 20.92 1.14 -16.10
C ALA A 228 21.38 0.17 -17.22
N LEU A 229 21.36 -1.14 -16.95
CA LEU A 229 21.73 -2.17 -17.93
C LEU A 229 20.81 -2.10 -19.16
N ARG A 230 19.50 -1.94 -18.94
CA ARG A 230 18.50 -1.77 -20.00
C ARG A 230 18.76 -0.52 -20.83
N SER A 231 19.13 0.60 -20.22
CA SER A 231 19.47 1.83 -20.94
C SER A 231 20.78 1.72 -21.72
N MET A 232 21.76 0.95 -21.24
CA MET A 232 23.05 0.76 -21.92
C MET A 232 22.97 -0.22 -23.09
N LEU A 233 22.26 -1.34 -22.92
CA LEU A 233 22.12 -2.39 -23.94
C LEU A 233 20.98 -2.10 -24.91
N GLY A 234 20.07 -1.20 -24.56
CA GLY A 234 18.95 -0.87 -25.41
C GLY A 234 19.39 -0.14 -26.66
N VAL A 235 19.16 -0.74 -27.82
CA VAL A 235 19.18 -0.02 -29.08
C VAL A 235 17.98 0.92 -29.06
N HIS A 236 18.20 2.16 -28.63
CA HIS A 236 17.24 3.23 -28.86
C HIS A 236 17.29 3.54 -30.36
N GLN A 237 16.48 2.83 -31.15
CA GLN A 237 15.96 3.49 -32.35
C GLN A 237 15.25 4.74 -31.82
N ALA A 238 15.78 5.91 -32.19
CA ALA A 238 15.03 7.14 -32.05
C ALA A 238 13.69 6.84 -32.70
N SER A 239 12.63 6.76 -31.90
CA SER A 239 11.32 6.73 -32.49
C SER A 239 11.25 8.04 -33.27
N ASP A 240 10.99 7.98 -34.57
CA ASP A 240 10.60 9.15 -35.38
C ASP A 240 9.23 9.71 -34.93
N SER A 241 8.91 9.60 -33.64
CA SER A 241 7.73 10.12 -32.96
C SER A 241 8.13 11.14 -31.90
N ALA A 242 8.97 12.08 -32.30
CA ALA A 242 8.74 13.47 -31.96
C ALA A 242 7.99 14.12 -33.14
N ALA A 243 6.85 13.56 -33.53
CA ALA A 243 5.85 14.38 -34.20
C ALA A 243 5.49 15.47 -33.17
N PRO A 244 5.81 16.75 -33.43
CA PRO A 244 5.49 17.81 -32.50
C PRO A 244 3.98 17.75 -32.26
N LEU A 245 3.59 17.81 -30.98
CA LEU A 245 2.22 17.99 -30.51
C LEU A 245 1.56 19.07 -31.36
N MET A 246 0.86 18.68 -32.42
CA MET A 246 0.08 19.62 -33.21
C MET A 246 -1.02 20.08 -32.27
N SER A 247 -0.95 21.37 -31.93
CA SER A 247 -1.92 22.02 -31.07
C SER A 247 -3.33 21.71 -31.55
N ILE A 248 -4.24 21.53 -30.59
CA ILE A 248 -5.69 21.27 -30.78
C ILE A 248 -6.34 22.22 -31.83
N ALA A 249 -5.73 23.37 -32.11
CA ALA A 249 -6.18 24.32 -33.13
C ALA A 249 -6.05 23.84 -34.60
N ASP A 250 -5.16 22.90 -34.92
CA ASP A 250 -5.01 22.38 -36.30
C ASP A 250 -5.96 21.19 -36.58
N GLY A 251 -6.49 20.55 -35.54
CA GLY A 251 -7.50 19.49 -35.66
C GLY A 251 -8.86 20.02 -36.14
N ASP A 252 -9.26 21.20 -35.67
CA ASP A 252 -10.47 21.89 -36.14
C ASP A 252 -10.37 22.31 -37.61
N LYS A 253 -9.16 22.62 -38.11
CA LYS A 253 -8.94 22.87 -39.54
C LYS A 253 -9.07 21.61 -40.39
N LYS A 254 -8.52 20.48 -39.93
CA LYS A 254 -8.63 19.20 -40.65
C LYS A 254 -10.06 18.66 -40.70
N LEU A 255 -10.88 18.89 -39.67
CA LEU A 255 -12.30 18.50 -39.69
C LEU A 255 -13.17 19.38 -40.61
N LEU A 256 -12.75 20.63 -40.88
CA LEU A 256 -13.44 21.51 -41.81
C LEU A 256 -13.06 21.26 -43.28
N ASP A 257 -11.87 20.73 -43.56
CA ASP A 257 -11.44 20.35 -44.92
C ASP A 257 -12.14 19.08 -45.45
N HIS A 258 -12.65 18.20 -44.58
CA HIS A 258 -13.38 17.00 -44.99
C HIS A 258 -14.84 17.24 -45.43
N ARG A 259 -15.26 18.50 -45.62
CA ARG A 259 -16.59 18.84 -46.16
C ARG A 259 -16.61 19.17 -47.66
N GLY A 260 -15.46 19.16 -48.33
CA GLY A 260 -15.33 19.25 -49.78
C GLY A 260 -15.19 17.87 -50.43
N GLY A 261 -15.67 17.72 -51.67
CA GLY A 261 -15.57 16.49 -52.47
C GLY A 261 -14.13 16.00 -52.70
N PRO A 262 -13.92 14.89 -53.42
CA PRO A 262 -12.68 14.14 -53.41
C PRO A 262 -11.52 14.97 -53.98
N GLU A 263 -10.68 15.53 -53.12
CA GLU A 263 -9.39 16.07 -53.50
C GLU A 263 -8.38 14.92 -53.58
N THR A 264 -7.71 14.84 -54.73
CA THR A 264 -6.66 13.88 -55.03
C THR A 264 -5.37 14.31 -54.32
N PRO A 265 -4.76 13.49 -53.44
CA PRO A 265 -3.48 13.85 -52.85
C PRO A 265 -2.37 13.67 -53.89
N GLY A 266 -1.59 14.72 -54.10
CA GLY A 266 -0.46 14.74 -55.02
C GLY A 266 0.58 13.67 -54.71
N ILE A 267 0.84 12.81 -55.70
CA ILE A 267 1.89 11.80 -55.70
C ILE A 267 3.25 12.52 -55.65
N LYS A 268 3.97 12.42 -54.53
CA LYS A 268 5.42 12.71 -54.51
C LYS A 268 6.14 11.49 -55.07
N THR A 269 6.54 11.57 -56.33
CA THR A 269 7.34 10.58 -57.03
C THR A 269 8.77 10.57 -56.49
N SER A 270 9.09 9.61 -55.63
CA SER A 270 10.48 9.20 -55.40
C SER A 270 10.57 7.79 -54.84
N ALA A 271 10.49 6.78 -55.72
CA ALA A 271 11.26 5.53 -55.62
C ALA A 271 11.01 4.69 -56.88
N THR A 272 12.05 4.47 -57.67
CA THR A 272 12.04 3.66 -58.89
C THR A 272 12.19 2.18 -58.54
N ARG A 273 11.08 1.51 -58.20
CA ARG A 273 10.85 0.06 -58.26
C ARG A 273 9.34 -0.19 -58.10
N PRO A 274 8.77 -1.31 -58.60
CA PRO A 274 7.36 -1.60 -58.40
C PRO A 274 7.14 -1.90 -56.91
N SER A 275 6.83 -0.85 -56.15
CA SER A 275 6.28 -0.95 -54.81
C SER A 275 4.93 -1.65 -54.92
N LEU A 276 4.66 -2.59 -54.02
CA LEU A 276 3.48 -3.47 -54.05
C LEU A 276 2.13 -2.75 -53.84
N ALA A 277 2.13 -1.42 -53.70
CA ALA A 277 0.97 -0.60 -53.37
C ALA A 277 0.59 0.31 -54.54
N ASP A 278 -0.21 -0.20 -55.48
CA ASP A 278 -0.73 0.57 -56.63
C ASP A 278 -2.20 1.01 -56.42
N ARG A 279 -2.77 0.81 -55.21
CA ARG A 279 -4.18 1.10 -54.94
C ARG A 279 -4.44 2.05 -53.77
N PRO A 280 -5.42 2.96 -53.90
CA PRO A 280 -5.78 3.93 -52.86
C PRO A 280 -6.29 3.27 -51.57
N SER A 281 -6.94 2.10 -51.65
CA SER A 281 -7.40 1.35 -50.46
C SER A 281 -6.25 0.75 -49.66
N GLU A 282 -5.17 0.31 -50.33
CA GLU A 282 -3.96 -0.20 -49.68
C GLU A 282 -3.12 0.94 -49.09
N VAL A 283 -3.08 2.08 -49.79
CA VAL A 283 -2.49 3.32 -49.27
C VAL A 283 -3.28 3.82 -48.06
N GLN A 284 -4.61 3.72 -48.06
CA GLN A 284 -5.44 4.11 -46.92
C GLN A 284 -5.29 3.16 -45.74
N LEU A 285 -5.21 1.83 -45.97
CA LEU A 285 -4.88 0.85 -44.95
C LEU A 285 -3.50 1.14 -44.35
N ARG A 286 -2.47 1.31 -45.20
CA ARG A 286 -1.11 1.69 -44.79
C ARG A 286 -1.10 2.99 -43.98
N ASN A 287 -1.73 4.06 -44.47
CA ASN A 287 -1.78 5.35 -43.77
C ASN A 287 -2.49 5.26 -42.40
N SER A 288 -3.54 4.44 -42.28
CA SER A 288 -4.20 4.21 -40.97
C SER A 288 -3.37 3.35 -40.01
N THR A 289 -2.40 2.60 -40.52
CA THR A 289 -1.46 1.80 -39.73
C THR A 289 -0.10 2.46 -39.49
N GLU A 290 0.24 3.51 -40.24
CA GLU A 290 1.46 4.32 -40.04
C GLU A 290 1.45 5.06 -38.69
N ASP A 291 0.27 5.25 -38.08
CA ASP A 291 0.12 5.81 -36.73
C ASP A 291 0.44 4.82 -35.59
N VAL A 292 0.69 3.54 -35.89
CA VAL A 292 0.99 2.52 -34.86
C VAL A 292 2.46 2.57 -34.47
N VAL A 293 2.74 2.91 -33.21
CA VAL A 293 4.09 2.91 -32.65
C VAL A 293 4.48 1.49 -32.24
N GLN A 294 5.59 1.00 -32.78
CA GLN A 294 6.10 -0.35 -32.55
C GLN A 294 7.39 -0.31 -31.76
N THR A 295 7.50 -1.08 -30.68
CA THR A 295 8.75 -1.22 -29.92
C THR A 295 9.09 -2.70 -29.74
N GLY A 296 10.25 -3.11 -30.22
CA GLY A 296 10.74 -4.49 -30.10
C GLY A 296 11.30 -4.78 -28.71
N PHE A 297 10.95 -5.96 -28.19
CA PHE A 297 11.46 -6.51 -26.94
C PHE A 297 11.97 -7.93 -27.15
N ALA A 298 12.96 -8.30 -26.35
CA ALA A 298 13.43 -9.66 -26.26
C ALA A 298 13.50 -10.12 -24.80
N ASP A 299 13.38 -11.43 -24.62
CA ASP A 299 13.33 -12.08 -23.32
C ASP A 299 14.74 -12.27 -22.72
N SER A 300 14.99 -11.71 -21.54
CA SER A 300 16.27 -11.85 -20.84
C SER A 300 16.11 -12.64 -19.56
N ALA A 301 16.95 -13.67 -19.38
CA ALA A 301 17.01 -14.44 -18.15
C ALA A 301 17.32 -13.56 -16.92
N VAL A 302 18.19 -12.57 -17.07
CA VAL A 302 18.54 -11.63 -15.98
C VAL A 302 17.31 -10.81 -15.58
N GLY A 303 16.55 -10.32 -16.55
CA GLY A 303 15.31 -9.58 -16.30
C GLY A 303 14.27 -10.41 -15.56
N TYR A 304 14.10 -11.68 -15.93
CA TYR A 304 13.20 -12.60 -15.22
C TYR A 304 13.66 -12.90 -13.78
N VAL A 305 14.96 -12.98 -13.51
CA VAL A 305 15.48 -13.15 -12.13
C VAL A 305 15.18 -11.91 -11.28
N VAL A 306 15.41 -10.70 -11.81
CA VAL A 306 15.09 -9.45 -11.10
C VAL A 306 13.58 -9.32 -10.89
N PHE A 307 12.77 -9.70 -11.88
CA PHE A 307 11.31 -9.75 -11.73
C PHE A 307 10.87 -10.73 -10.64
N GLY A 308 11.43 -11.94 -10.62
CA GLY A 308 11.15 -12.94 -9.57
C GLY A 308 11.50 -12.42 -8.18
N TYR A 309 12.65 -11.75 -8.03
CA TYR A 309 13.04 -11.12 -6.78
C TYR A 309 12.10 -9.97 -6.37
N PHE A 310 11.68 -9.15 -7.33
CA PHE A 310 10.71 -8.07 -7.10
C PHE A 310 9.36 -8.60 -6.61
N VAL A 311 8.84 -9.65 -7.23
CA VAL A 311 7.58 -10.31 -6.82
C VAL A 311 7.74 -10.91 -5.42
N LEU A 312 8.85 -11.63 -5.16
CA LEU A 312 9.15 -12.20 -3.85
C LEU A 312 9.14 -11.12 -2.76
N MET A 313 9.83 -10.00 -2.97
CA MET A 313 9.90 -8.91 -2.01
C MET A 313 8.55 -8.23 -1.78
N THR A 314 7.71 -8.13 -2.82
CA THR A 314 6.36 -7.58 -2.71
C THR A 314 5.45 -8.47 -1.85
N VAL A 315 5.59 -9.80 -1.97
CA VAL A 315 4.87 -10.75 -1.12
C VAL A 315 5.40 -10.71 0.31
N LEU A 316 6.73 -10.75 0.48
CA LEU A 316 7.39 -10.73 1.78
C LEU A 316 7.11 -9.44 2.58
N LEU A 317 6.75 -8.33 1.93
CA LEU A 317 6.36 -7.08 2.60
C LEU A 317 5.13 -7.22 3.50
N ASN A 318 4.26 -8.21 3.24
CA ASN A 318 3.10 -8.47 4.10
C ASN A 318 3.49 -9.10 5.44
N ILE A 319 4.57 -9.89 5.47
CA ILE A 319 5.04 -10.59 6.67
C ILE A 319 5.39 -9.62 7.82
N PRO A 320 6.24 -8.59 7.64
CA PRO A 320 6.57 -7.67 8.72
C PRO A 320 5.33 -6.92 9.23
N ILE A 321 4.37 -6.58 8.37
CA ILE A 321 3.10 -5.97 8.79
C ILE A 321 2.32 -6.94 9.70
N ILE A 322 2.14 -8.18 9.26
CA ILE A 322 1.43 -9.21 10.04
C ILE A 322 2.15 -9.48 11.37
N LEU A 323 3.48 -9.51 11.40
CA LEU A 323 4.26 -9.68 12.62
C LEU A 323 4.06 -8.50 13.58
N THR A 324 4.05 -7.26 13.08
CA THR A 324 3.79 -6.09 13.94
C THR A 324 2.37 -6.05 14.50
N ILE A 325 1.38 -6.54 13.75
CA ILE A 325 0.00 -6.70 14.24
C ILE A 325 -0.02 -7.75 15.37
N ARG A 326 0.62 -8.91 15.17
CA ARG A 326 0.70 -9.96 16.19
C ARG A 326 1.45 -9.51 17.45
N ASP A 327 2.45 -8.65 17.29
CA ASP A 327 3.23 -8.11 18.40
C ASP A 327 2.37 -7.16 19.24
N ASN A 328 1.57 -6.32 18.58
CA ASN A 328 0.61 -5.46 19.27
C ASN A 328 -0.44 -6.24 20.08
N GLN A 329 -0.80 -7.44 19.63
CA GLN A 329 -1.72 -8.34 20.32
C GLN A 329 -1.06 -9.20 21.41
N GLY A 330 0.22 -8.97 21.76
CA GLY A 330 0.92 -9.73 22.81
C GLY A 330 1.30 -11.17 22.44
N LYS A 331 0.86 -11.69 21.28
CA LYS A 331 1.05 -13.10 20.87
C LYS A 331 2.50 -13.49 20.53
N LEU A 332 3.41 -12.52 20.50
CA LEU A 332 4.84 -12.73 20.26
C LEU A 332 5.68 -12.61 21.56
N ALA A 333 5.03 -12.40 22.70
CA ALA A 333 5.64 -12.51 24.02
C ALA A 333 6.22 -13.93 24.22
N THR A 334 7.39 -14.01 24.84
CA THR A 334 8.05 -15.27 25.23
C THR A 334 8.57 -15.14 26.65
N ASP A 335 8.89 -16.26 27.31
CA ASP A 335 9.39 -16.28 28.71
C ASP A 335 10.63 -15.37 28.96
N THR A 336 11.33 -14.96 27.89
CA THR A 336 12.52 -14.09 27.94
C THR A 336 12.26 -12.64 27.52
N TYR A 337 11.19 -12.36 26.77
CA TYR A 337 10.87 -11.03 26.24
C TYR A 337 9.36 -10.79 26.30
N ALA A 338 8.94 -9.69 26.93
CA ALA A 338 7.52 -9.36 27.06
C ALA A 338 6.85 -9.03 25.70
N ALA A 339 7.55 -8.36 24.79
CA ALA A 339 7.11 -8.09 23.42
C ALA A 339 8.32 -7.78 22.52
N TRP A 340 8.17 -7.84 21.20
CA TRP A 340 9.25 -7.43 20.30
C TRP A 340 9.48 -5.93 20.35
N PHE A 341 8.45 -5.11 20.32
CA PHE A 341 8.56 -3.65 20.45
C PHE A 341 7.79 -3.14 21.66
N ASN A 342 8.16 -1.94 22.14
CA ASN A 342 7.40 -1.29 23.20
C ASN A 342 5.98 -0.91 22.73
N PRO A 343 4.91 -1.46 23.34
CA PRO A 343 3.52 -1.29 22.89
C PRO A 343 3.00 0.14 23.02
N THR A 344 3.59 0.92 23.94
CA THR A 344 3.09 2.27 24.24
C THR A 344 3.70 3.36 23.34
N THR A 345 4.89 3.13 22.78
CA THR A 345 5.67 4.21 22.13
C THR A 345 6.23 3.86 20.76
N VAL A 346 6.52 2.59 20.48
CA VAL A 346 7.28 2.17 19.28
C VAL A 346 6.43 1.38 18.29
N VAL A 347 5.63 0.40 18.76
CA VAL A 347 4.85 -0.50 17.86
C VAL A 347 3.99 0.28 16.88
N ILE A 348 3.21 1.27 17.35
CA ILE A 348 2.29 2.04 16.49
C ILE A 348 3.02 2.85 15.42
N LYS A 349 4.21 3.38 15.73
CA LYS A 349 5.03 4.13 14.78
C LYS A 349 5.56 3.21 13.69
N VAL A 350 6.02 2.01 14.07
CA VAL A 350 6.49 0.98 13.14
C VAL A 350 5.36 0.54 12.22
N PHE A 351 4.18 0.24 12.78
CA PHE A 351 3.02 -0.18 12.02
C PHE A 351 2.59 0.86 11.00
N ILE A 352 2.37 2.12 11.41
CA ILE A 352 1.94 3.20 10.50
C ILE A 352 2.98 3.41 9.39
N SER A 353 4.27 3.41 9.74
CA SER A 353 5.34 3.62 8.75
C SER A 353 5.37 2.51 7.69
N LEU A 354 5.33 1.23 8.12
CA LEU A 354 5.29 0.09 7.21
C LEU A 354 4.02 0.07 6.37
N TRP A 355 2.88 0.40 6.97
CA TRP A 355 1.58 0.45 6.29
C TRP A 355 1.56 1.51 5.19
N VAL A 356 2.07 2.72 5.44
CA VAL A 356 2.17 3.78 4.42
C VAL A 356 3.11 3.36 3.29
N ILE A 357 4.29 2.83 3.62
CA ILE A 357 5.26 2.37 2.62
C ILE A 357 4.65 1.27 1.73
N ALA A 358 4.00 0.28 2.35
CA ALA A 358 3.35 -0.80 1.62
C ALA A 358 2.18 -0.31 0.75
N THR A 359 1.38 0.63 1.25
CA THR A 359 0.27 1.21 0.48
C THR A 359 0.78 1.92 -0.76
N VAL A 360 1.80 2.79 -0.63
CA VAL A 360 2.43 3.46 -1.77
C VAL A 360 3.03 2.45 -2.74
N TRP A 361 3.71 1.42 -2.21
CA TRP A 361 4.30 0.36 -3.03
C TRP A 361 3.26 -0.40 -3.86
N PHE A 362 2.17 -0.87 -3.23
CA PHE A 362 1.12 -1.62 -3.92
C PHE A 362 0.37 -0.76 -4.94
N VAL A 363 0.14 0.52 -4.65
CA VAL A 363 -0.45 1.48 -5.61
C VAL A 363 0.45 1.61 -6.84
N LEU A 364 1.76 1.76 -6.67
CA LEU A 364 2.70 1.81 -7.79
C LEU A 364 2.68 0.52 -8.61
N VAL A 365 2.66 -0.65 -7.95
CA VAL A 365 2.57 -1.95 -8.64
C VAL A 365 1.31 -2.03 -9.51
N VAL A 366 0.15 -1.59 -9.01
CA VAL A 366 -1.10 -1.64 -9.78
C VAL A 366 -1.13 -0.65 -10.92
N VAL A 367 -0.69 0.59 -10.70
CA VAL A 367 -0.62 1.61 -11.76
C VAL A 367 0.26 1.13 -12.91
N TYR A 368 1.38 0.47 -12.61
CA TYR A 368 2.33 0.01 -13.62
C TYR A 368 2.12 -1.46 -14.05
N ARG A 369 1.07 -2.16 -13.59
CA ARG A 369 0.92 -3.63 -13.79
C ARG A 369 1.08 -4.08 -15.24
N PHE A 370 0.50 -3.34 -16.18
CA PHE A 370 0.56 -3.65 -17.61
C PHE A 370 1.93 -3.37 -18.24
N LYS A 371 2.70 -2.44 -17.68
CA LYS A 371 4.04 -2.05 -18.17
C LYS A 371 5.17 -2.80 -17.46
N LEU A 372 4.86 -3.44 -16.34
CA LEU A 372 5.82 -4.05 -15.43
C LEU A 372 6.56 -5.21 -16.11
N LEU A 373 5.85 -6.10 -16.83
CA LEU A 373 6.47 -7.18 -17.57
C LEU A 373 7.40 -6.69 -18.68
N ASN A 374 7.03 -5.60 -19.38
CA ASN A 374 7.87 -5.00 -20.41
C ASN A 374 9.08 -4.28 -19.85
N PHE A 375 9.02 -3.80 -18.61
CA PHE A 375 10.17 -3.19 -17.94
C PHE A 375 11.30 -4.21 -17.71
N PHE A 376 10.96 -5.47 -17.43
CA PHE A 376 11.93 -6.56 -17.22
C PHE A 376 12.40 -7.23 -18.51
N ARG A 377 11.98 -6.74 -19.68
CA ARG A 377 12.48 -7.17 -20.99
C ARG A 377 13.51 -6.16 -21.51
N PHE A 378 14.42 -6.61 -22.38
CA PHE A 378 15.39 -5.70 -23.00
C PHE A 378 14.85 -5.21 -24.35
N PRO A 379 14.99 -3.91 -24.68
CA PRO A 379 14.55 -3.38 -25.95
C PRO A 379 15.53 -3.79 -27.05
N THR A 380 15.00 -4.27 -28.18
CA THR A 380 15.75 -4.73 -29.34
C THR A 380 15.16 -4.18 -30.63
N ALA A 381 15.92 -4.27 -31.71
CA ALA A 381 15.41 -3.96 -33.04
C ALA A 381 14.26 -4.92 -33.44
N LEU A 382 13.40 -4.45 -34.34
CA LEU A 382 12.19 -5.17 -34.77
C LEU A 382 12.50 -6.44 -35.57
N ASP A 383 13.69 -6.52 -36.19
CA ASP A 383 14.20 -7.65 -36.97
C ASP A 383 14.49 -8.92 -36.16
N THR A 384 14.79 -8.77 -34.86
CA THR A 384 15.28 -9.84 -33.98
C THR A 384 14.45 -9.99 -32.71
N CYS A 385 13.45 -9.13 -32.51
CA CYS A 385 12.59 -9.16 -31.33
C CYS A 385 11.77 -10.46 -31.20
N THR A 386 11.52 -10.89 -29.97
CA THR A 386 10.60 -12.01 -29.67
C THR A 386 9.18 -11.50 -29.42
N ARG A 387 9.06 -10.25 -28.95
CA ARG A 387 7.78 -9.59 -28.63
C ARG A 387 7.81 -8.16 -29.13
N VAL A 388 6.64 -7.63 -29.50
CA VAL A 388 6.47 -6.25 -29.96
C VAL A 388 5.38 -5.59 -29.14
N LEU A 389 5.70 -4.43 -28.57
CA LEU A 389 4.70 -3.53 -28.02
C LEU A 389 4.12 -2.71 -29.17
N MET A 390 2.84 -2.94 -29.44
CA MET A 390 2.07 -2.19 -30.42
C MET A 390 1.25 -1.15 -29.66
N PHE A 391 1.42 0.12 -30.01
CA PHE A 391 0.63 1.21 -29.46
C PHE A 391 -0.11 1.92 -30.60
N LYS A 392 -1.43 1.82 -30.60
CA LYS A 392 -2.30 2.53 -31.53
C LYS A 392 -2.98 3.68 -30.80
N PRO A 393 -2.68 4.95 -31.15
CA PRO A 393 -3.40 6.07 -30.57
C PRO A 393 -4.87 5.98 -30.98
N GLU A 394 -5.76 5.92 -30.00
CA GLU A 394 -7.19 6.08 -30.24
C GLU A 394 -7.54 7.52 -29.91
N VAL A 395 -8.11 8.23 -30.89
CA VAL A 395 -8.76 9.50 -30.63
C VAL A 395 -10.04 9.17 -29.89
N THR A 396 -9.95 9.06 -28.57
CA THR A 396 -11.14 8.94 -27.74
C THR A 396 -11.84 10.28 -27.79
N GLU A 397 -12.86 10.42 -28.65
CA GLU A 397 -13.87 11.45 -28.47
C GLU A 397 -14.54 11.15 -27.13
N THR A 398 -14.17 11.87 -26.08
CA THR A 398 -14.81 11.74 -24.78
C THR A 398 -16.27 12.16 -24.92
N MET A 399 -17.16 11.21 -25.21
CA MET A 399 -18.62 11.41 -25.27
C MET A 399 -19.24 11.56 -23.87
N LEU A 400 -18.50 12.14 -22.93
CA LEU A 400 -19.02 12.57 -21.63
C LEU A 400 -19.34 14.06 -21.72
N THR A 401 -20.48 14.36 -22.33
CA THR A 401 -21.19 15.65 -22.24
C THR A 401 -21.77 15.93 -20.85
N ASP A 402 -21.22 15.36 -19.78
CA ASP A 402 -21.73 15.56 -18.42
C ASP A 402 -20.81 16.48 -17.60
N ARG A 403 -21.20 17.75 -17.52
CA ARG A 403 -20.50 18.84 -16.81
C ARG A 403 -20.67 18.71 -15.28
N SER A 404 -20.23 17.60 -14.69
CA SER A 404 -20.08 17.55 -13.22
C SER A 404 -18.72 18.12 -12.80
N GLY A 405 -18.68 18.95 -11.76
CA GLY A 405 -17.43 19.52 -11.23
C GLY A 405 -16.45 18.45 -10.73
N VAL A 406 -16.96 17.28 -10.38
CA VAL A 406 -16.17 16.11 -9.96
C VAL A 406 -15.42 15.50 -11.15
N ALA A 407 -16.05 15.37 -12.32
CA ALA A 407 -15.38 14.88 -13.53
C ALA A 407 -14.23 15.80 -13.95
N GLN A 408 -14.39 17.13 -13.84
CA GLN A 408 -13.31 18.09 -14.10
C GLN A 408 -12.17 17.99 -13.09
N MET A 409 -12.47 17.71 -11.82
CA MET A 409 -11.44 17.50 -10.80
C MET A 409 -10.65 16.22 -11.05
N VAL A 410 -11.34 15.12 -11.40
CA VAL A 410 -10.71 13.85 -11.76
C VAL A 410 -9.81 14.02 -12.98
N LEU A 411 -10.27 14.70 -14.04
CA LEU A 411 -9.45 15.00 -15.23
C LEU A 411 -8.23 15.87 -14.91
N LYS A 412 -8.35 16.84 -13.97
CA LYS A 412 -7.22 17.63 -13.50
C LYS A 412 -6.22 16.79 -12.71
N VAL A 413 -6.69 15.89 -11.85
CA VAL A 413 -5.83 14.98 -11.09
C VAL A 413 -5.15 13.98 -12.03
N GLU A 414 -5.88 13.44 -13.00
CA GLU A 414 -5.37 12.52 -14.00
C GLU A 414 -4.32 13.18 -14.90
N SER A 415 -4.60 14.37 -15.43
CA SER A 415 -3.63 15.12 -16.23
C SER A 415 -2.42 15.59 -15.42
N PHE A 416 -2.57 15.84 -14.12
CA PHE A 416 -1.46 16.19 -13.23
C PHE A 416 -0.58 14.98 -12.88
N LEU A 417 -1.18 13.82 -12.57
CA LEU A 417 -0.46 12.59 -12.23
C LEU A 417 0.13 11.91 -13.47
N PHE A 418 -0.56 11.99 -14.61
CA PHE A 418 -0.18 11.32 -15.85
C PHE A 418 -0.13 12.30 -17.04
N PRO A 419 0.76 13.31 -17.02
CA PRO A 419 0.86 14.33 -18.07
C PRO A 419 1.25 13.78 -19.46
N HIS A 420 1.70 12.51 -19.51
CA HIS A 420 2.05 11.79 -20.74
C HIS A 420 1.27 10.48 -20.88
N SER A 421 0.09 10.37 -20.27
CA SER A 421 -0.80 9.23 -20.51
C SER A 421 -1.19 9.23 -21.97
N ARG A 422 -0.57 8.35 -22.76
CA ARG A 422 -0.91 8.19 -24.17
C ARG A 422 -2.24 7.44 -24.22
N GLN A 423 -3.30 8.11 -24.69
CA GLN A 423 -4.60 7.49 -24.91
C GLN A 423 -4.53 6.63 -26.18
N GLY A 424 -4.86 5.35 -26.04
CA GLY A 424 -4.77 4.38 -27.11
C GLY A 424 -4.74 2.95 -26.61
N VAL A 425 -4.82 2.01 -27.55
CA VAL A 425 -4.70 0.58 -27.26
C VAL A 425 -3.22 0.22 -27.25
N GLU A 426 -2.73 -0.21 -26.09
CA GLU A 426 -1.36 -0.68 -25.86
C GLU A 426 -1.41 -2.20 -25.60
N GLU A 427 -0.81 -2.99 -26.48
CA GLU A 427 -0.77 -4.45 -26.34
C GLU A 427 0.62 -4.99 -26.66
N THR A 428 1.06 -6.00 -25.90
CA THR A 428 2.34 -6.68 -26.15
C THR A 428 2.10 -8.02 -26.80
N VAL A 429 2.42 -8.12 -28.07
CA VAL A 429 2.15 -9.29 -28.91
C VAL A 429 3.43 -10.12 -29.09
N THR A 430 3.29 -11.44 -29.19
CA THR A 430 4.39 -12.36 -29.54
C THR A 430 4.63 -12.41 -31.03
N VAL A 431 5.90 -12.45 -31.45
CA VAL A 431 6.26 -12.63 -32.86
C VAL A 431 6.26 -14.12 -33.18
N HIS A 432 5.48 -14.50 -34.19
CA HIS A 432 5.41 -15.85 -34.73
C HIS A 432 6.23 -15.93 -36.03
N THR A 433 6.68 -17.14 -36.35
CA THR A 433 7.40 -17.42 -37.60
C THR A 433 6.59 -18.42 -38.40
N SER A 434 6.36 -18.11 -39.67
CA SER A 434 5.65 -18.99 -40.60
C SER A 434 6.49 -20.20 -41.02
N ALA A 435 5.84 -21.18 -41.66
CA ALA A 435 6.49 -22.34 -42.26
C ALA A 435 7.54 -21.94 -43.33
N GLU A 436 7.34 -20.81 -44.00
CA GLU A 436 8.29 -20.26 -45.00
C GLU A 436 9.37 -19.36 -44.38
N GLY A 437 9.37 -19.18 -43.06
CA GLY A 437 10.34 -18.35 -42.33
C GLY A 437 9.98 -16.87 -42.20
N ALA A 438 8.84 -16.43 -42.74
CA ALA A 438 8.37 -15.06 -42.60
C ALA A 438 7.91 -14.77 -41.15
N ARG A 439 8.34 -13.64 -40.58
CA ARG A 439 7.97 -13.21 -39.22
C ARG A 439 6.67 -12.40 -39.28
N TYR A 440 5.73 -12.75 -38.42
CA TYR A 440 4.44 -12.08 -38.34
C TYR A 440 3.95 -11.96 -36.90
N LEU A 441 3.00 -11.06 -36.67
CA LEU A 441 2.32 -10.88 -35.40
C LEU A 441 0.87 -10.50 -35.65
N GLU A 442 0.00 -10.67 -34.66
CA GLU A 442 -1.42 -10.34 -34.77
C GLU A 442 -1.79 -9.30 -33.72
N PHE A 443 -2.27 -8.14 -34.16
CA PHE A 443 -2.65 -7.03 -33.30
C PHE A 443 -4.03 -6.51 -33.69
N GLN A 444 -4.96 -6.42 -32.73
CA GLN A 444 -6.37 -6.11 -32.98
C GLN A 444 -7.00 -6.99 -34.08
N HIS A 445 -6.69 -8.29 -34.09
CA HIS A 445 -7.15 -9.26 -35.10
C HIS A 445 -6.70 -8.93 -36.55
N LEU A 446 -5.66 -8.13 -36.70
CA LEU A 446 -4.99 -7.88 -37.98
C LEU A 446 -3.59 -8.48 -37.94
N ARG A 447 -3.26 -9.24 -38.98
CA ARG A 447 -1.92 -9.81 -39.15
C ARG A 447 -0.98 -8.78 -39.74
N TYR A 448 0.15 -8.57 -39.07
CA TYR A 448 1.25 -7.75 -39.55
C TYR A 448 2.43 -8.65 -39.90
N THR A 449 3.00 -8.46 -41.09
CA THR A 449 4.19 -9.16 -41.56
C THR A 449 5.39 -8.22 -41.50
N PHE A 450 6.57 -8.77 -41.19
CA PHE A 450 7.80 -7.97 -41.15
C PHE A 450 8.26 -7.63 -42.57
N ASP A 451 8.37 -6.34 -42.87
CA ASP A 451 8.98 -5.87 -44.12
C ASP A 451 10.44 -5.48 -43.86
N GLU A 452 11.36 -6.17 -44.55
CA GLU A 452 12.81 -5.91 -44.45
C GLU A 452 13.19 -4.53 -44.99
N VAL A 453 12.40 -3.97 -45.91
CA VAL A 453 12.70 -2.67 -46.54
C VAL A 453 12.40 -1.51 -45.60
N GLU A 454 11.23 -1.55 -44.96
CA GLU A 454 10.79 -0.51 -44.04
C GLU A 454 11.27 -0.76 -42.59
N GLY A 455 11.74 -1.98 -42.30
CA GLY A 455 12.23 -2.39 -40.98
C GLY A 455 11.14 -2.39 -39.91
N LYS A 456 9.88 -2.55 -40.31
CA LYS A 456 8.68 -2.47 -39.48
C LYS A 456 7.69 -3.58 -39.81
N PHE A 457 6.77 -3.86 -38.89
CA PHE A 457 5.65 -4.76 -39.15
C PHE A 457 4.53 -4.00 -39.86
N ILE A 458 4.10 -4.46 -41.02
CA ILE A 458 3.09 -3.81 -41.88
C ILE A 458 1.88 -4.76 -42.00
N PRO A 459 0.63 -4.26 -42.00
CA PRO A 459 -0.53 -5.12 -42.25
C PRO A 459 -0.38 -5.88 -43.57
N GLY A 460 -0.59 -7.19 -43.54
CA GLY A 460 -0.59 -8.01 -44.73
C GLY A 460 -1.76 -7.64 -45.65
N SER A 461 -1.48 -7.26 -46.90
CA SER A 461 -2.49 -6.98 -47.90
C SER A 461 -2.33 -7.91 -49.11
N VAL A 462 -3.47 -8.29 -49.72
CA VAL A 462 -3.49 -9.04 -50.98
C VAL A 462 -4.10 -8.16 -52.05
N VAL A 463 -3.32 -7.91 -53.09
CA VAL A 463 -3.76 -7.12 -54.24
C VAL A 463 -4.80 -7.92 -55.01
N LEU A 464 -6.06 -7.50 -54.92
CA LEU A 464 -7.13 -8.05 -55.76
C LEU A 464 -6.98 -7.53 -57.21
N PRO A 465 -7.52 -8.21 -58.23
CA PRO A 465 -7.51 -7.67 -59.58
C PRO A 465 -8.41 -6.43 -59.70
N GLY A 466 -8.02 -5.44 -60.52
CA GLY A 466 -8.74 -4.16 -60.66
C GLY A 466 -9.62 -4.00 -61.87
N SER A 467 -9.55 -4.94 -62.81
CA SER A 467 -10.43 -5.00 -63.96
C SER A 467 -11.33 -6.23 -63.88
N PHE A 468 -12.56 -6.09 -64.37
CA PHE A 468 -13.51 -7.20 -64.44
C PHE A 468 -12.94 -8.39 -65.23
N ASP A 469 -12.17 -8.14 -66.29
CA ASP A 469 -11.50 -9.19 -67.09
C ASP A 469 -10.52 -10.03 -66.26
N LYS A 470 -9.75 -9.39 -65.37
CA LYS A 470 -8.80 -10.11 -64.50
C LYS A 470 -9.50 -10.84 -63.35
N ILE A 471 -10.63 -10.32 -62.86
CA ILE A 471 -11.46 -11.04 -61.89
C ILE A 471 -12.07 -12.29 -62.57
N LEU A 472 -12.50 -12.15 -63.82
CA LEU A 472 -13.05 -13.27 -64.61
C LEU A 472 -11.98 -14.32 -64.93
N SER A 473 -10.72 -13.91 -65.19
CA SER A 473 -9.62 -14.86 -65.38
C SER A 473 -9.30 -15.67 -64.13
N ASP A 474 -9.52 -15.12 -62.94
CA ASP A 474 -9.28 -15.78 -61.65
C ASP A 474 -10.47 -16.66 -61.19
N SER A 475 -11.51 -16.80 -62.03
CA SER A 475 -12.72 -17.59 -61.71
C SER A 475 -12.47 -19.08 -61.48
N GLN A 476 -11.34 -19.61 -61.98
CA GLN A 476 -10.94 -21.01 -61.80
C GLN A 476 -10.34 -21.29 -60.41
N GLY A 477 -10.27 -20.27 -59.55
CA GLY A 477 -9.68 -20.37 -58.21
C GLY A 477 -8.18 -20.12 -58.21
N LEU A 478 -7.59 -20.24 -57.02
CA LEU A 478 -6.18 -19.96 -56.77
C LEU A 478 -5.33 -21.21 -57.00
N THR A 479 -4.10 -21.01 -57.48
CA THR A 479 -3.09 -22.08 -57.48
C THR A 479 -2.71 -22.45 -56.05
N SER A 480 -2.18 -23.66 -55.84
CA SER A 480 -1.71 -24.11 -54.52
C SER A 480 -0.71 -23.15 -53.89
N ASP A 481 0.20 -22.63 -54.72
CA ASP A 481 1.32 -21.80 -54.28
C ASP A 481 0.83 -20.38 -53.92
N GLU A 482 -0.08 -19.81 -54.72
CA GLU A 482 -0.68 -18.51 -54.39
C GLU A 482 -1.63 -18.63 -53.18
N HIS A 483 -2.34 -19.75 -53.03
CA HIS A 483 -3.12 -20.02 -51.84
C HIS A 483 -2.24 -20.08 -50.59
N ALA A 484 -1.12 -20.81 -50.63
CA ALA A 484 -0.16 -20.89 -49.52
C ALA A 484 0.42 -19.51 -49.18
N ARG A 485 0.84 -18.75 -50.19
CA ARG A 485 1.35 -17.38 -50.03
C ARG A 485 0.33 -16.43 -49.40
N ARG A 486 -0.93 -16.45 -49.84
CA ARG A 486 -2.00 -15.61 -49.27
C ARG A 486 -2.33 -16.00 -47.84
N LEU A 487 -2.33 -17.31 -47.55
CA LEU A 487 -2.50 -17.82 -46.20
C LEU A 487 -1.38 -17.32 -45.28
N ASP A 488 -0.16 -17.16 -45.80
CA ASP A 488 0.95 -16.63 -45.02
C ASP A 488 0.90 -15.10 -44.82
N ILE A 489 0.40 -14.35 -45.80
CA ILE A 489 0.33 -12.88 -45.67
C ILE A 489 -0.87 -12.45 -44.82
N VAL A 490 -2.05 -13.00 -45.09
CA VAL A 490 -3.32 -12.53 -44.50
C VAL A 490 -3.79 -13.42 -43.36
N GLY A 491 -3.43 -14.70 -43.36
CA GLY A 491 -3.94 -15.67 -42.40
C GLY A 491 -5.29 -16.28 -42.82
N ARG A 492 -5.89 -17.03 -41.90
CA ARG A 492 -7.20 -17.66 -42.10
C ARG A 492 -8.30 -16.63 -41.91
N ASN A 493 -9.41 -16.78 -42.63
CA ASN A 493 -10.60 -15.98 -42.39
C ASN A 493 -11.37 -16.51 -41.15
N ALA A 494 -10.76 -16.33 -39.98
CA ALA A 494 -11.33 -16.67 -38.68
C ALA A 494 -10.94 -15.58 -37.69
N ILE A 495 -11.89 -15.17 -36.84
CA ILE A 495 -11.62 -14.26 -35.74
C ILE A 495 -11.44 -15.13 -34.51
N GLU A 496 -10.18 -15.35 -34.13
CA GLU A 496 -9.84 -16.07 -32.91
C GLU A 496 -9.95 -15.12 -31.73
N VAL A 497 -10.90 -15.39 -30.83
CA VAL A 497 -11.08 -14.62 -29.60
C VAL A 497 -10.35 -15.33 -28.49
N GLU A 498 -9.26 -14.76 -28.00
CA GLU A 498 -8.53 -15.31 -26.86
C GLU A 498 -9.37 -15.18 -25.58
N MET A 499 -9.67 -16.31 -24.94
CA MET A 499 -10.27 -16.32 -23.62
C MET A 499 -9.17 -16.31 -22.56
N PRO A 500 -9.17 -15.35 -21.62
CA PRO A 500 -8.19 -15.33 -20.56
C PRO A 500 -8.31 -16.61 -19.72
N SER A 501 -7.17 -17.15 -19.32
CA SER A 501 -7.16 -18.27 -18.39
C SER A 501 -7.72 -17.86 -17.04
N TRP A 502 -8.33 -18.80 -16.30
CA TRP A 502 -8.84 -18.54 -14.95
C TRP A 502 -7.76 -17.93 -14.03
N ALA A 503 -6.51 -18.36 -14.17
CA ALA A 503 -5.40 -17.88 -13.37
C ALA A 503 -5.08 -16.41 -13.68
N THR A 504 -5.09 -16.05 -14.97
CA THR A 504 -4.92 -14.67 -15.42
C THR A 504 -6.04 -13.79 -14.84
N SER A 505 -7.28 -14.24 -14.91
CA SER A 505 -8.42 -13.49 -14.36
C SER A 505 -8.34 -13.27 -12.84
N VAL A 506 -7.89 -14.28 -12.08
CA VAL A 506 -7.69 -14.12 -10.63
C VAL A 506 -6.60 -13.10 -10.33
N VAL A 507 -5.50 -13.11 -11.08
CA VAL A 507 -4.40 -12.14 -10.92
C VAL A 507 -4.88 -10.73 -11.25
N ASP A 508 -5.59 -10.54 -12.37
CA ASP A 508 -6.11 -9.23 -12.78
C ASP A 508 -7.07 -8.62 -11.75
N GLU A 509 -7.89 -9.48 -11.13
CA GLU A 509 -8.80 -9.10 -10.06
C GLU A 509 -8.05 -8.74 -8.77
N PHE A 510 -7.06 -9.55 -8.36
CA PHE A 510 -6.28 -9.30 -7.15
C PHE A 510 -5.47 -8.00 -7.23
N PHE A 511 -4.99 -7.64 -8.42
CA PHE A 511 -4.32 -6.37 -8.70
C PHE A 511 -5.30 -5.22 -9.03
N SER A 512 -6.56 -5.32 -8.62
CA SER A 512 -7.51 -4.20 -8.64
C SER A 512 -7.29 -3.28 -7.44
N PHE A 513 -7.49 -1.98 -7.64
CA PHE A 513 -7.40 -0.98 -6.56
C PHE A 513 -8.32 -1.31 -5.38
N PHE A 514 -9.46 -1.92 -5.66
CA PHE A 514 -10.45 -2.27 -4.64
C PHE A 514 -9.91 -3.30 -3.63
N TYR A 515 -9.24 -4.36 -4.09
CA TYR A 515 -8.70 -5.39 -3.21
C TYR A 515 -7.51 -4.90 -2.38
N ILE A 516 -6.65 -4.05 -2.96
CA ILE A 516 -5.56 -3.43 -2.20
C ILE A 516 -6.10 -2.52 -1.11
N TYR A 517 -7.13 -1.74 -1.42
CA TYR A 517 -7.82 -0.92 -0.42
C TYR A 517 -8.39 -1.78 0.71
N GLN A 518 -9.11 -2.85 0.39
CA GLN A 518 -9.64 -3.78 1.39
C GLN A 518 -8.53 -4.37 2.27
N LEU A 519 -7.45 -4.87 1.67
CA LEU A 519 -6.29 -5.42 2.40
C LEU A 519 -5.68 -4.39 3.35
N ALA A 520 -5.48 -3.15 2.88
CA ALA A 520 -4.93 -2.06 3.69
C ALA A 520 -5.86 -1.70 4.87
N CYS A 521 -7.18 -1.69 4.65
CA CYS A 521 -8.17 -1.49 5.72
C CYS A 521 -8.15 -2.63 6.73
N TYR A 522 -8.05 -3.89 6.29
CA TYR A 522 -7.96 -5.03 7.20
C TYR A 522 -6.71 -4.98 8.07
N PHE A 523 -5.56 -4.56 7.54
CA PHE A 523 -4.36 -4.37 8.37
C PHE A 523 -4.58 -3.36 9.50
N VAL A 524 -5.23 -2.23 9.21
CA VAL A 524 -5.56 -1.22 10.23
C VAL A 524 -6.56 -1.77 11.23
N TRP A 525 -7.61 -2.44 10.75
CA TRP A 525 -8.63 -3.04 11.61
C TRP A 525 -8.01 -4.04 12.59
N TYR A 526 -7.25 -5.01 12.09
CA TYR A 526 -6.59 -6.02 12.94
C TYR A 526 -5.51 -5.45 13.85
N TYR A 527 -4.92 -4.31 13.51
CA TYR A 527 -3.97 -3.65 14.39
C TYR A 527 -4.67 -3.01 15.60
N PHE A 528 -5.84 -2.40 15.42
CA PHE A 528 -6.60 -1.76 16.49
C PHE A 528 -7.59 -2.69 17.20
N THR A 529 -7.73 -3.93 16.74
CA THR A 529 -8.47 -5.02 17.40
C THR A 529 -7.52 -5.85 18.23
#